data_AF-A0A7C6P5B3-F1
#
_entry.id   AF-A0A7C6P5B3-F1
#
_cell.length_a   1.000
_cell.length_b   1.000
_cell.length_c   1.000
_cell.angle_alpha   90.00
_cell.angle_beta   90.00
_cell.angle_gamma   90.00
#
_symmetry.space_group_name_H-M   'P 1'
#
loop_
_entity.id
_entity.type
_entity.pdbx_description
1 polymer ?
#
loop_
_entity_poly.entity_id
_entity_poly.type
_entity_poly.pdbx_seq_one_letter_code
_entity_poly.pdbx_strand_id
1 'polypeptide(L)'
;MPTEVEQAYEDAILKCLSVTIESEKVLGLLGTDYNRINYIYLSEEATQYAIQYFDICEKRIMEGLERAKGWNGKAFGLSIRIAGLFHSFNCIEQDKDPTEIPIPLDIMINASRVVEVLAVHAEKVFMGNERKNNDAIYLLTRIKALGIDEFNKQDLWQKTKRKFNTVDSFDEGLQALEGSGYIKIETHQTKGRPLTTIKVNPFINCT
;
A
#
# COMPACT_ATOMS: atom_id res chain seq x y z
N MET A 1 -3.73 -23.26 -2.54
CA MET A 1 -3.86 -23.25 -4.01
C MET A 1 -4.31 -21.85 -4.35
N PRO A 2 -3.50 -21.05 -5.08
CA PRO A 2 -3.94 -19.73 -5.51
C PRO A 2 -5.25 -19.89 -6.30
N THR A 3 -6.19 -18.98 -6.10
CA THR A 3 -7.37 -18.92 -6.98
C THR A 3 -6.92 -18.59 -8.41
N GLU A 4 -7.65 -19.02 -9.45
CA GLU A 4 -7.35 -18.65 -10.86
C GLU A 4 -7.15 -17.14 -11.04
N VAL A 5 -7.82 -16.34 -10.20
CA VAL A 5 -7.70 -14.88 -10.14
C VAL A 5 -6.36 -14.42 -9.56
N GLU A 6 -5.88 -15.07 -8.49
CA GLU A 6 -4.55 -14.79 -7.93
C GLU A 6 -3.44 -15.13 -8.92
N GLN A 7 -3.58 -16.24 -9.64
CA GLN A 7 -2.57 -16.68 -10.59
C GLN A 7 -2.52 -15.79 -11.84
N ALA A 8 -3.69 -15.41 -12.39
CA ALA A 8 -3.74 -14.42 -13.47
C ALA A 8 -3.22 -13.04 -13.04
N TYR A 9 -3.37 -12.70 -11.76
CA TYR A 9 -2.85 -11.47 -11.19
C TYR A 9 -1.34 -11.49 -11.00
N GLU A 10 -0.79 -12.56 -10.43
CA GLU A 10 0.64 -12.79 -10.31
C GLU A 10 1.31 -12.79 -11.69
N ASP A 11 0.72 -13.45 -12.69
CA ASP A 11 1.23 -13.45 -14.06
C ASP A 11 1.22 -12.05 -14.69
N ALA A 12 0.17 -11.25 -14.45
CA ALA A 12 0.09 -9.89 -14.95
C ALA A 12 1.13 -8.97 -14.29
N ILE A 13 1.34 -9.09 -12.97
CA ILE A 13 2.39 -8.35 -12.26
C ILE A 13 3.77 -8.79 -12.73
N LEU A 14 4.04 -10.10 -12.76
CA LEU A 14 5.34 -10.63 -13.14
C LEU A 14 5.68 -10.23 -14.57
N LYS A 15 4.73 -10.27 -15.50
CA LYS A 15 4.91 -9.75 -16.86
C LYS A 15 5.21 -8.25 -16.91
N CYS A 16 4.70 -7.46 -15.96
CA CYS A 16 4.97 -6.03 -15.88
C CYS A 16 6.24 -5.68 -15.09
N LEU A 17 6.72 -6.57 -14.21
CA LEU A 17 7.82 -6.32 -13.28
C LEU A 17 9.08 -7.14 -13.55
N SER A 18 9.03 -8.15 -14.44
CA SER A 18 10.19 -8.98 -14.79
C SER A 18 11.13 -8.21 -15.73
N VAL A 19 11.87 -7.26 -15.17
CA VAL A 19 13.11 -6.76 -15.77
C VAL A 19 14.23 -7.24 -14.86
N THR A 20 14.93 -8.30 -15.28
CA THR A 20 16.10 -8.79 -14.56
C THR A 20 17.25 -7.83 -14.83
N ILE A 21 17.58 -6.99 -13.85
CA ILE A 21 18.65 -5.99 -13.97
C ILE A 21 20.00 -6.68 -13.71
N GLU A 22 20.62 -7.19 -14.77
CA GLU A 22 22.01 -7.67 -14.77
C GLU A 22 22.88 -6.76 -15.64
N SER A 23 23.10 -5.50 -15.25
CA SER A 23 23.91 -4.60 -16.07
C SER A 23 24.62 -3.50 -15.28
N GLU A 24 25.96 -3.55 -15.29
CA GLU A 24 26.85 -2.48 -14.80
C GLU A 24 26.56 -1.11 -15.45
N LYS A 25 25.94 -1.07 -16.65
CA LYS A 25 25.52 0.19 -17.30
C LYS A 25 24.45 0.94 -16.50
N VAL A 26 23.56 0.23 -15.79
CA VAL A 26 22.52 0.87 -14.95
C VAL A 26 23.16 1.59 -13.76
N LEU A 27 24.24 1.02 -13.20
CA LEU A 27 25.02 1.67 -12.14
C LEU A 27 25.83 2.87 -12.67
N GLY A 28 26.31 2.81 -13.92
CA GLY A 28 26.98 3.94 -14.58
C GLY A 28 26.05 5.10 -14.95
N LEU A 29 24.78 4.83 -15.28
CA LEU A 29 23.73 5.83 -15.54
C LEU A 29 23.29 6.57 -14.28
N LEU A 30 23.44 5.96 -13.10
CA LEU A 30 23.27 6.63 -11.79
C LEU A 30 24.50 7.50 -11.42
N GLY A 31 25.34 7.82 -12.41
CA GLY A 31 26.62 8.52 -12.33
C GLY A 31 26.66 9.71 -11.38
N THR A 32 27.79 9.80 -10.70
CA THR A 32 28.15 10.63 -9.54
C THR A 32 28.31 12.13 -9.82
N ASP A 33 27.45 12.73 -10.64
CA ASP A 33 27.42 14.19 -10.84
C ASP A 33 26.01 14.74 -10.59
N TYR A 34 25.78 15.19 -9.36
CA TYR A 34 24.51 15.69 -8.80
C TYR A 34 23.97 17.00 -9.45
N ASN A 35 24.41 17.38 -10.65
CA ASN A 35 24.11 18.71 -11.21
C ASN A 35 23.65 18.77 -12.68
N ARG A 36 23.14 17.66 -13.24
CA ARG A 36 22.36 17.72 -14.48
C ARG A 36 21.01 17.03 -14.27
N ILE A 37 19.96 17.83 -14.10
CA ILE A 37 18.59 17.32 -14.22
C ILE A 37 18.39 16.98 -15.70
N ASN A 38 18.48 15.69 -16.03
CA ASN A 38 18.16 15.20 -17.36
C ASN A 38 16.65 14.93 -17.44
N TYR A 39 16.01 15.44 -18.49
CA TYR A 39 14.58 15.28 -18.71
C TYR A 39 14.32 14.12 -19.67
N ILE A 40 13.33 13.29 -19.35
CA ILE A 40 12.76 12.31 -20.26
C ILE A 40 11.40 12.88 -20.73
N TYR A 41 11.19 12.88 -22.03
CA TYR A 41 10.00 13.47 -22.65
C TYR A 41 9.01 12.38 -23.09
N LEU A 42 7.73 12.69 -23.11
CA LEU A 42 6.71 11.84 -23.75
C LEU A 42 6.68 12.12 -25.27
N SER A 43 6.33 11.11 -26.08
CA SER A 43 5.96 11.37 -27.49
C SER A 43 4.69 12.21 -27.56
N GLU A 44 4.36 12.74 -28.74
CA GLU A 44 3.13 13.52 -28.91
C GLU A 44 1.89 12.66 -28.58
N GLU A 45 1.85 11.44 -29.06
CA GLU A 45 0.74 10.50 -28.82
C GLU A 45 0.70 10.07 -27.34
N ALA A 46 1.85 9.81 -26.73
CA ALA A 46 1.95 9.49 -25.31
C ALA A 46 1.50 10.66 -24.43
N THR A 47 1.77 11.90 -24.84
CA THR A 47 1.31 13.13 -24.17
C THR A 47 -0.21 13.25 -24.25
N GLN A 48 -0.79 13.07 -25.43
CA GLN A 48 -2.24 13.08 -25.62
C GLN A 48 -2.93 12.04 -24.74
N TYR A 49 -2.40 10.83 -24.69
CA TYR A 49 -2.91 9.78 -23.81
C TYR A 49 -2.74 10.12 -22.32
N ALA A 50 -1.59 10.66 -21.91
CA ALA A 50 -1.34 11.06 -20.53
C ALA A 50 -2.35 12.12 -20.05
N ILE A 51 -2.68 13.10 -20.90
CA ILE A 51 -3.72 14.10 -20.61
C ILE A 51 -5.09 13.43 -20.42
N GLN A 52 -5.48 12.52 -21.32
CA GLN A 52 -6.74 11.77 -21.17
C GLN A 52 -6.78 10.96 -19.87
N TYR A 53 -5.65 10.32 -19.51
CA TYR A 53 -5.55 9.55 -18.28
C TYR A 53 -5.59 10.43 -17.03
N PHE A 54 -4.99 11.62 -17.09
CA PHE A 54 -5.10 12.64 -16.04
C PHE A 54 -6.56 13.05 -15.81
N ASP A 55 -7.30 13.35 -16.88
CA ASP A 55 -8.73 13.73 -16.80
C ASP A 55 -9.58 12.62 -16.17
N ILE A 56 -9.29 11.35 -16.49
CA ILE A 56 -9.94 10.20 -15.85
C ILE A 56 -9.64 10.17 -14.35
N CYS A 57 -8.38 10.41 -13.95
CA CYS A 57 -7.98 10.46 -12.54
C CYS A 57 -8.69 11.61 -11.80
N GLU A 58 -8.71 12.82 -12.38
CA GLU A 58 -9.39 13.99 -11.82
C GLU A 58 -10.90 13.75 -11.65
N LYS A 59 -11.55 13.20 -12.68
CA LYS A 59 -12.97 12.86 -12.60
C LYS A 59 -13.27 11.89 -11.45
N ARG A 60 -12.44 10.85 -11.26
CA ARG A 60 -12.57 9.90 -10.14
C ARG A 60 -12.39 10.57 -8.77
N ILE A 61 -11.56 11.61 -8.68
CA ILE A 61 -11.41 12.40 -7.46
C ILE A 61 -12.68 13.23 -7.20
N MET A 62 -13.21 13.91 -8.23
CA MET A 62 -14.40 14.74 -8.14
C MET A 62 -15.67 13.94 -7.81
N GLU A 63 -15.82 12.73 -8.38
CA GLU A 63 -16.96 11.84 -8.14
C GLU A 63 -16.98 11.23 -6.73
N GLY A 64 -16.03 11.61 -5.86
CA GLY A 64 -16.06 11.23 -4.46
C GLY A 64 -15.95 9.72 -4.27
N LEU A 65 -15.11 9.04 -5.07
CA LEU A 65 -14.60 7.71 -4.75
C LEU A 65 -13.69 7.82 -3.51
N GLU A 66 -14.30 8.16 -2.36
CA GLU A 66 -13.64 8.59 -1.12
C GLU A 66 -12.78 7.48 -0.52
N ARG A 67 -13.11 6.22 -0.82
CA ARG A 67 -12.43 5.03 -0.29
C ARG A 67 -11.01 4.86 -0.83
N ALA A 68 -10.63 5.60 -1.89
CA ALA A 68 -9.28 5.66 -2.44
C ALA A 68 -8.69 7.09 -2.43
N LYS A 69 -9.15 7.98 -1.54
CA LYS A 69 -8.77 9.41 -1.47
C LYS A 69 -7.26 9.67 -1.53
N GLY A 70 -6.43 8.79 -0.98
CA GLY A 70 -4.97 8.91 -1.03
C GLY A 70 -4.32 8.40 -2.32
N TRP A 71 -4.97 7.47 -3.04
CA TRP A 71 -4.42 6.80 -4.22
C TRP A 71 -4.79 7.51 -5.52
N ASN A 72 -6.04 7.95 -5.68
CA ASN A 72 -6.51 8.55 -6.93
C ASN A 72 -5.72 9.83 -7.30
N GLY A 73 -5.37 10.65 -6.31
CA GLY A 73 -4.51 11.84 -6.52
C GLY A 73 -3.02 11.52 -6.79
N LYS A 74 -2.60 10.25 -6.62
CA LYS A 74 -1.22 9.80 -6.87
C LYS A 74 -1.10 8.94 -8.12
N ALA A 75 -2.21 8.41 -8.64
CA ALA A 75 -2.25 7.46 -9.74
C ALA A 75 -1.57 8.00 -11.00
N PHE A 76 -1.94 9.21 -11.44
CA PHE A 76 -1.32 9.84 -12.60
C PHE A 76 0.19 10.05 -12.43
N GLY A 77 0.62 10.64 -11.30
CA GLY A 77 2.05 10.84 -11.05
C GLY A 77 2.84 9.53 -10.94
N LEU A 78 2.20 8.46 -10.46
CA LEU A 78 2.81 7.13 -10.40
C LEU A 78 2.95 6.51 -11.80
N SER A 79 1.95 6.66 -12.68
CA SER A 79 2.02 6.10 -14.04
C SER A 79 3.12 6.76 -14.86
N ILE A 80 3.32 8.08 -14.74
CA ILE A 80 4.42 8.79 -15.40
C ILE A 80 5.79 8.27 -14.93
N ARG A 81 5.96 8.02 -13.62
CA ARG A 81 7.23 7.48 -13.08
C ARG A 81 7.48 6.06 -13.55
N ILE A 82 6.45 5.20 -13.56
CA ILE A 82 6.56 3.83 -14.07
C ILE A 82 6.89 3.83 -15.56
N ALA A 83 6.26 4.72 -16.35
CA ALA A 83 6.57 4.87 -17.78
C ALA A 83 8.04 5.28 -17.99
N GLY A 84 8.54 6.22 -17.19
CA GLY A 84 9.96 6.61 -17.23
C GLY A 84 10.91 5.45 -16.90
N LEU A 85 10.56 4.61 -15.92
CA LEU A 85 11.34 3.42 -15.59
C LEU A 85 11.34 2.39 -16.73
N PHE A 86 10.16 2.03 -17.26
CA PHE A 86 10.03 1.10 -18.38
C PHE A 86 10.79 1.60 -19.62
N HIS A 87 10.66 2.88 -19.95
CA HIS A 87 11.40 3.51 -21.04
C HIS A 87 12.91 3.44 -20.84
N SER A 88 13.38 3.74 -19.62
CA SER A 88 14.80 3.70 -19.29
C SER A 88 15.38 2.30 -19.52
N PHE A 89 14.69 1.25 -19.04
CA PHE A 89 15.13 -0.13 -19.27
C PHE A 89 15.13 -0.51 -20.75
N ASN A 90 14.04 -0.20 -21.48
CA ASN A 90 13.96 -0.49 -22.91
C ASN A 90 15.06 0.21 -23.72
N CYS A 91 15.42 1.44 -23.37
CA CYS A 91 16.52 2.17 -24.01
C CYS A 91 17.87 1.54 -23.69
N ILE A 92 18.12 1.16 -22.43
CA ILE A 92 19.36 0.51 -22.00
C ILE A 92 19.57 -0.82 -22.72
N GLU A 93 18.53 -1.66 -22.85
CA GLU A 93 18.60 -2.93 -23.59
C GLU A 93 18.96 -2.74 -25.06
N GLN A 94 18.61 -1.59 -25.64
CA GLN A 94 18.88 -1.23 -27.03
C GLN A 94 20.14 -0.36 -27.20
N ASP A 95 20.92 -0.16 -26.13
CA ASP A 95 22.09 0.72 -26.10
C ASP A 95 21.80 2.17 -26.54
N LYS A 96 20.67 2.71 -26.09
CA LYS A 96 20.17 4.06 -26.38
C LYS A 96 20.10 4.91 -25.11
N ASP A 97 20.28 6.22 -25.26
CA ASP A 97 20.07 7.18 -24.17
C ASP A 97 18.56 7.47 -24.01
N PRO A 98 17.96 7.22 -22.84
CA PRO A 98 16.54 7.46 -22.60
C PRO A 98 16.14 8.94 -22.64
N THR A 99 17.09 9.87 -22.59
CA THR A 99 16.86 11.32 -22.66
C THR A 99 16.77 11.84 -24.10
N GLU A 100 17.31 11.09 -25.06
CA GLU A 100 17.29 11.44 -26.48
C GLU A 100 16.05 10.90 -27.21
N ILE A 101 15.36 9.95 -26.61
CA ILE A 101 14.22 9.26 -27.21
C ILE A 101 12.98 9.52 -26.37
N PRO A 102 11.89 10.03 -26.97
CA PRO A 102 10.65 10.22 -26.24
C PRO A 102 10.01 8.87 -25.86
N ILE A 103 9.36 8.82 -24.69
CA ILE A 103 8.57 7.68 -24.24
C ILE A 103 7.44 7.43 -25.23
N PRO A 104 7.37 6.25 -25.87
CA PRO A 104 6.31 5.91 -26.81
C PRO A 104 4.97 5.63 -26.10
N LEU A 105 3.89 5.72 -26.88
CA LEU A 105 2.52 5.57 -26.39
C LEU A 105 2.26 4.25 -25.66
N ASP A 106 2.79 3.14 -26.19
CA ASP A 106 2.60 1.80 -25.62
C ASP A 106 3.19 1.67 -24.21
N ILE A 107 4.36 2.27 -23.96
CA ILE A 107 4.96 2.32 -22.62
C ILE A 107 4.07 3.11 -21.66
N MET A 108 3.53 4.26 -22.09
CA MET A 108 2.63 5.06 -21.25
C MET A 108 1.32 4.32 -20.93
N ILE A 109 0.74 3.61 -21.91
CA ILE A 109 -0.46 2.76 -21.71
C ILE A 109 -0.17 1.60 -20.75
N ASN A 110 0.98 0.94 -20.89
CA ASN A 110 1.34 -0.17 -20.02
C ASN A 110 1.58 0.31 -18.58
N ALA A 111 2.23 1.46 -18.41
CA ALA A 111 2.43 2.06 -17.09
C ALA A 111 1.10 2.43 -16.40
N SER A 112 0.14 3.01 -17.11
CA SER A 112 -1.18 3.30 -16.53
C SER A 112 -1.92 2.02 -16.12
N ARG A 113 -1.84 0.95 -16.92
CA ARG A 113 -2.43 -0.36 -16.57
C ARG A 113 -1.86 -0.93 -15.28
N VAL A 114 -0.54 -0.84 -15.07
CA VAL A 114 0.09 -1.28 -13.81
C VAL A 114 -0.49 -0.51 -12.63
N VAL A 115 -0.66 0.81 -12.76
CA VAL A 115 -1.25 1.64 -11.70
C VAL A 115 -2.70 1.25 -11.40
N GLU A 116 -3.52 0.99 -12.42
CA GLU A 116 -4.91 0.55 -12.24
C GLU A 116 -4.98 -0.81 -11.52
N VAL A 117 -4.10 -1.72 -11.88
CA VAL A 117 -3.99 -3.05 -11.26
C VAL A 117 -3.59 -2.94 -9.78
N LEU A 118 -2.65 -2.05 -9.45
CA LEU A 118 -2.28 -1.72 -8.07
C LEU A 118 -3.43 -1.05 -7.30
N ALA A 119 -4.21 -0.19 -7.96
CA ALA A 119 -5.37 0.48 -7.36
C ALA A 119 -6.42 -0.53 -6.88
N VAL A 120 -6.76 -1.52 -7.73
CA VAL A 120 -7.70 -2.60 -7.39
C VAL A 120 -7.20 -3.42 -6.20
N HIS A 121 -5.89 -3.60 -6.06
CA HIS A 121 -5.32 -4.37 -4.95
C HIS A 121 -5.34 -3.60 -3.65
N ALA A 122 -4.96 -2.32 -3.71
CA ALA A 122 -5.13 -1.42 -2.58
C ALA A 122 -6.60 -1.44 -2.11
N GLU A 123 -7.55 -1.29 -3.03
CA GLU A 123 -8.99 -1.34 -2.71
C GLU A 123 -9.39 -2.65 -2.03
N LYS A 124 -9.01 -3.81 -2.57
CA LYS A 124 -9.32 -5.11 -1.95
C LYS A 124 -8.74 -5.25 -0.55
N VAL A 125 -7.49 -4.83 -0.33
CA VAL A 125 -6.82 -4.90 0.98
C VAL A 125 -7.49 -3.96 1.99
N PHE A 126 -7.85 -2.73 1.56
CA PHE A 126 -8.51 -1.76 2.42
C PHE A 126 -9.97 -2.16 2.72
N MET A 127 -10.74 -2.55 1.71
CA MET A 127 -12.14 -2.97 1.85
C MET A 127 -12.30 -4.25 2.68
N GLY A 128 -11.43 -5.25 2.47
CA GLY A 128 -11.47 -6.52 3.20
C GLY A 128 -11.23 -6.37 4.71
N ASN A 129 -10.64 -5.25 5.14
CA ASN A 129 -10.27 -5.00 6.53
C ASN A 129 -10.96 -3.79 7.17
N GLU A 130 -11.92 -3.12 6.51
CA GLU A 130 -12.53 -1.88 7.06
C GLU A 130 -13.10 -2.07 8.48
N ARG A 131 -13.83 -3.17 8.72
CA ARG A 131 -14.39 -3.47 10.05
C ARG A 131 -13.28 -3.73 11.07
N LYS A 132 -12.33 -4.60 10.73
CA LYS A 132 -11.18 -4.95 11.57
C LYS A 132 -10.31 -3.74 11.91
N ASN A 133 -10.05 -2.87 10.95
CA ASN A 133 -9.29 -1.63 11.13
C ASN A 133 -10.03 -0.63 12.02
N ASN A 134 -11.33 -0.42 11.79
CA ASN A 134 -12.14 0.47 12.62
C ASN A 134 -12.23 -0.02 14.08
N ASP A 135 -12.36 -1.33 14.26
CA ASP A 135 -12.40 -1.96 15.58
C ASP A 135 -11.04 -1.88 16.29
N ALA A 136 -9.94 -2.12 15.58
CA ALA A 136 -8.58 -1.93 16.10
C ALA A 136 -8.30 -0.46 16.49
N ILE A 137 -8.67 0.50 15.63
CA ILE A 137 -8.54 1.94 15.91
C ILE A 137 -9.35 2.33 17.14
N TYR A 138 -10.59 1.82 17.26
CA TYR A 138 -11.42 2.05 18.44
C TYR A 138 -10.76 1.51 19.71
N LEU A 139 -10.24 0.28 19.68
CA LEU A 139 -9.54 -0.32 20.81
C LEU A 139 -8.30 0.48 21.19
N LEU A 140 -7.47 0.87 20.24
CA LEU A 140 -6.28 1.70 20.48
C LEU A 140 -6.64 3.05 21.11
N THR A 141 -7.69 3.70 20.61
CA THR A 141 -8.20 4.96 21.18
C THR A 141 -8.64 4.79 22.63
N ARG A 142 -9.33 3.68 22.94
CA ARG A 142 -9.75 3.39 24.32
C ARG A 142 -8.58 3.01 25.22
N ILE A 143 -7.60 2.27 24.73
CA ILE A 143 -6.37 1.92 25.46
C ILE A 143 -5.61 3.19 25.83
N LYS A 144 -5.38 4.09 24.86
CA LYS A 144 -4.75 5.40 25.10
C LYS A 144 -5.49 6.22 26.14
N ALA A 145 -6.81 6.33 26.02
CA ALA A 145 -7.63 7.08 26.97
C ALA A 145 -7.61 6.52 28.40
N LEU A 146 -7.32 5.22 28.56
CA LEU A 146 -7.21 4.58 29.86
C LEU A 146 -5.84 4.82 30.51
N GLY A 147 -4.78 5.07 29.73
CA GLY A 147 -3.44 5.40 30.24
C GLY A 147 -2.81 4.32 31.12
N ILE A 148 -3.17 3.05 30.90
CA ILE A 148 -2.68 1.92 31.68
C ILE A 148 -1.81 1.05 30.77
N ASP A 149 -0.68 0.58 31.28
CA ASP A 149 0.32 -0.18 30.51
C ASP A 149 -0.01 -1.68 30.41
N GLU A 150 -0.86 -2.19 31.29
CA GLU A 150 -1.24 -3.60 31.34
C GLU A 150 -2.72 -3.79 31.70
N PHE A 151 -3.45 -4.57 30.89
CA PHE A 151 -4.86 -4.87 31.09
C PHE A 151 -5.12 -6.37 31.17
N ASN A 152 -6.07 -6.78 32.01
CA ASN A 152 -6.72 -8.07 31.79
C ASN A 152 -7.61 -7.95 30.53
N LYS A 153 -7.55 -8.95 29.63
CA LYS A 153 -8.41 -9.03 28.44
C LYS A 153 -9.89 -8.86 28.78
N GLN A 154 -10.34 -9.44 29.90
CA GLN A 154 -11.72 -9.37 30.35
C GLN A 154 -12.13 -7.95 30.80
N ASP A 155 -11.24 -7.20 31.42
CA ASP A 155 -11.52 -5.81 31.84
C ASP A 155 -11.66 -4.89 30.64
N LEU A 156 -10.78 -5.05 29.64
CA LEU A 156 -10.87 -4.28 28.40
C LEU A 156 -12.17 -4.62 27.65
N TRP A 157 -12.52 -5.91 27.57
CA TRP A 157 -13.78 -6.37 26.99
C TRP A 157 -15.02 -5.73 27.65
N GLN A 158 -15.10 -5.70 28.99
CA GLN A 158 -16.23 -5.06 29.67
C GLN A 158 -16.32 -3.56 29.36
N LYS A 159 -15.18 -2.87 29.25
CA LYS A 159 -15.12 -1.44 28.94
C LYS A 159 -15.48 -1.11 27.48
N THR A 160 -15.44 -2.08 26.58
CA THR A 160 -15.71 -1.93 25.14
C THR A 160 -16.96 -2.67 24.65
N LYS A 161 -17.67 -3.37 25.55
CA LYS A 161 -18.86 -4.19 25.28
C LYS A 161 -20.03 -3.46 24.58
N ARG A 162 -20.07 -2.12 24.65
CA ARG A 162 -21.07 -1.32 23.91
C ARG A 162 -20.79 -1.24 22.40
N LYS A 163 -19.55 -1.45 21.98
CA LYS A 163 -19.10 -1.38 20.58
C LYS A 163 -18.98 -2.77 19.97
N PHE A 164 -18.44 -3.72 20.71
CA PHE A 164 -18.23 -5.09 20.24
C PHE A 164 -19.40 -5.99 20.62
N ASN A 165 -20.14 -6.46 19.62
CA ASN A 165 -21.31 -7.31 19.80
C ASN A 165 -20.94 -8.80 19.96
N THR A 166 -19.77 -9.21 19.47
CA THR A 166 -19.26 -10.58 19.58
C THR A 166 -17.83 -10.58 20.15
N VAL A 167 -17.46 -11.70 20.78
CA VAL A 167 -16.08 -11.90 21.28
C VAL A 167 -15.10 -12.00 20.10
N ASP A 168 -15.53 -12.61 19.00
CA ASP A 168 -14.71 -12.78 17.80
C ASP A 168 -14.28 -11.44 17.20
N SER A 169 -15.18 -10.46 17.07
CA SER A 169 -14.81 -9.16 16.50
C SER A 169 -13.86 -8.36 17.42
N PHE A 170 -13.95 -8.57 18.73
CA PHE A 170 -13.00 -8.00 19.67
C PHE A 170 -11.64 -8.67 19.60
N ASP A 171 -11.61 -9.99 19.48
CA ASP A 171 -10.37 -10.76 19.34
C ASP A 171 -9.67 -10.46 18.02
N GLU A 172 -10.41 -10.30 16.92
CA GLU A 172 -9.90 -9.84 15.63
C GLU A 172 -9.26 -8.44 15.73
N GLY A 173 -9.91 -7.52 16.46
CA GLY A 173 -9.38 -6.18 16.72
C GLY A 173 -8.10 -6.20 17.58
N LEU A 174 -8.04 -7.08 18.59
CA LEU A 174 -6.83 -7.26 19.40
C LEU A 174 -5.67 -7.87 18.59
N GLN A 175 -5.95 -8.89 17.77
CA GLN A 175 -4.96 -9.49 16.88
C GLN A 175 -4.40 -8.48 15.87
N ALA A 176 -5.24 -7.57 15.35
CA ALA A 176 -4.78 -6.50 14.47
C ALA A 176 -3.80 -5.54 15.17
N LEU A 177 -4.08 -5.20 16.43
CA LEU A 177 -3.19 -4.36 17.24
C LEU A 177 -1.89 -5.07 17.61
N GLU A 178 -1.96 -6.37 17.92
CA GLU A 178 -0.77 -7.19 18.18
C GLU A 178 0.10 -7.33 16.93
N GLY A 179 -0.49 -7.64 15.78
CA GLY A 179 0.23 -7.75 14.50
C GLY A 179 0.88 -6.43 14.05
N SER A 180 0.34 -5.29 14.50
CA SER A 180 0.92 -3.97 14.25
C SER A 180 1.92 -3.52 15.33
N GLY A 181 2.15 -4.33 16.36
CA GLY A 181 3.11 -4.04 17.44
C GLY A 181 2.63 -3.02 18.49
N TYR A 182 1.34 -2.73 18.56
CA TYR A 182 0.79 -1.80 19.55
C TYR A 182 0.57 -2.47 20.92
N ILE A 183 0.21 -3.74 20.93
CA ILE A 183 0.00 -4.52 22.15
C ILE A 183 0.67 -5.88 22.04
N LYS A 184 0.80 -6.56 23.17
CA LYS A 184 1.23 -7.95 23.25
C LYS A 184 0.26 -8.73 24.12
N ILE A 185 -0.27 -9.83 23.59
CA ILE A 185 -1.22 -10.69 24.30
C ILE A 185 -0.45 -11.85 24.92
N GLU A 186 -0.46 -11.94 26.24
CA GLU A 186 0.20 -13.02 26.98
C GLU A 186 -0.85 -13.86 27.69
N THR A 187 -0.83 -15.18 27.48
CA THR A 187 -1.70 -16.11 28.19
C THR A 187 -0.89 -16.90 29.21
N HIS A 188 -1.24 -16.73 30.48
CA HIS A 188 -0.58 -17.37 31.61
C HIS A 188 -1.44 -18.54 32.11
N GLN A 189 -0.83 -19.71 32.24
CA GLN A 189 -1.49 -20.88 32.84
C GLN A 189 -1.60 -20.66 34.35
N THR A 190 -2.81 -20.81 34.89
CA THR A 190 -3.07 -20.78 36.33
C THR A 190 -3.60 -22.14 36.78
N LYS A 191 -3.70 -22.37 38.10
CA LYS A 191 -4.34 -23.58 38.64
C LYS A 191 -5.84 -23.71 38.25
N GLY A 192 -6.42 -22.69 37.61
CA GLY A 192 -7.79 -22.66 37.11
C GLY A 192 -7.87 -22.11 35.69
N ARG A 193 -8.77 -21.14 35.43
CA ARG A 193 -8.93 -20.55 34.10
C ARG A 193 -7.65 -19.79 33.68
N PRO A 194 -7.11 -20.02 32.47
CA PRO A 194 -5.96 -19.28 31.97
C PRO A 194 -6.22 -17.77 32.00
N LEU A 195 -5.23 -17.00 32.47
CA LEU A 195 -5.31 -15.55 32.53
C LEU A 195 -4.70 -14.97 31.26
N THR A 196 -5.49 -14.21 30.50
CA THR A 196 -4.98 -13.51 29.32
C THR A 196 -4.80 -12.03 29.65
N THR A 197 -3.55 -11.59 29.59
CA THR A 197 -3.13 -10.22 29.88
C THR A 197 -2.67 -9.54 28.60
N ILE A 198 -2.95 -8.25 28.47
CA ILE A 198 -2.61 -7.41 27.33
C ILE A 198 -1.61 -6.37 27.83
N LYS A 199 -0.40 -6.39 27.30
CA LYS A 199 0.62 -5.36 27.56
C LYS A 199 0.61 -4.34 26.44
N VAL A 200 0.59 -3.07 26.79
CA VAL A 200 0.60 -1.94 25.85
C VAL A 200 2.03 -1.55 25.56
N ASN A 201 2.33 -1.26 24.29
CA ASN A 201 3.63 -0.73 23.92
C ASN A 201 3.84 0.65 24.60
N PRO A 202 4.93 0.86 25.36
CA PRO A 202 5.17 2.10 26.10
C PRO A 202 5.13 3.38 25.25
N PHE A 203 5.49 3.28 23.96
CA PHE A 203 5.47 4.43 23.04
C PHE A 203 4.07 4.96 22.72
N ILE A 204 3.01 4.25 23.12
CA ILE A 204 1.61 4.61 22.84
C ILE A 204 1.09 5.67 23.81
N ASN A 205 1.59 5.69 25.06
CA ASN A 205 1.11 6.54 26.15
C ASN A 205 1.92 7.85 26.32
N CYS A 206 2.89 8.14 25.44
CA CYS A 206 3.83 9.27 25.58
C CYS A 206 3.36 10.62 24.99
N THR A 207 2.05 10.89 24.88
CA THR A 207 1.50 12.17 24.36
C THR A 207 0.57 12.82 25.36
#